data_AF-A0A257LY42-F1
#
_entry.id   AF-A0A257LY42-F1
#
_cell.length_a   1.000
_cell.length_b   1.000
_cell.length_c   1.000
_cell.angle_alpha   90.00
_cell.angle_beta   90.00
_cell.angle_gamma   90.00
#
_symmetry.space_group_name_H-M   'P 1'
#
loop_
_entity.id
_entity.type
_entity.pdbx_description
1 polymer ?
#
loop_
_entity_poly.entity_id
_entity_poly.type
_entity_poly.pdbx_seq_one_letter_code
_entity_poly.pdbx_strand_id
1 'polypeptide(L)'
;MTRKSGTPGESGHGSGMRWVMFFDGDCAFCSRSIRLLARLDRLDHIRLSPLQGTFAAEKGLGRFASEADGSMVVLRESDGAVFTHSSGVLEMARALGFPWALFSIFVLVPKPLRDGVYKWIARNRYRWFGKADVCQLPTEDVVRRLV
;
A
#
# COMPACT_ATOMS: atom_id res chain seq x y z
N MET A 1 12.68 6.69 -40.13
CA MET A 1 11.27 7.10 -40.04
C MET A 1 10.48 6.02 -39.30
N THR A 2 10.20 6.30 -38.02
CA THR A 2 9.09 5.83 -37.15
C THR A 2 8.65 4.36 -37.22
N ARG A 3 9.17 3.54 -36.30
CA ARG A 3 8.51 2.30 -35.82
C ARG A 3 7.47 2.71 -34.77
N LYS A 4 6.21 2.33 -35.01
CA LYS A 4 5.05 2.59 -34.16
C LYS A 4 5.27 2.07 -32.74
N SER A 5 4.98 2.94 -31.79
CA SER A 5 4.71 2.71 -30.38
C SER A 5 3.58 1.70 -30.21
N GLY A 6 3.81 0.69 -29.39
CA GLY A 6 2.77 -0.21 -28.89
C GLY A 6 3.00 -0.40 -27.40
N THR A 7 2.32 0.38 -26.58
CA THR A 7 2.22 0.20 -25.12
C THR A 7 1.03 -0.73 -24.84
N PRO A 8 1.23 -1.89 -24.21
CA PRO A 8 0.13 -2.70 -23.69
C PRO A 8 -0.18 -2.22 -22.26
N GLY A 9 -1.44 -1.84 -21.99
CA GLY A 9 -1.84 -1.57 -20.61
C GLY A 9 -3.01 -0.62 -20.35
N GLU A 10 -3.90 -0.38 -21.31
CA GLU A 10 -5.23 0.15 -20.97
C GLU A 10 -6.02 -0.95 -20.27
N SER A 11 -5.81 -1.08 -18.95
CA SER A 11 -6.73 -1.78 -18.06
C SER A 11 -7.87 -0.84 -17.74
N GLY A 12 -9.03 -1.11 -18.35
CA GLY A 12 -10.30 -0.42 -18.11
C GLY A 12 -10.62 -0.41 -16.61
N HIS A 13 -10.47 0.77 -16.01
CA HIS A 13 -10.60 0.97 -14.59
C HIS A 13 -11.97 1.62 -14.32
N GLY A 14 -13.00 0.77 -14.16
CA GLY A 14 -14.39 1.17 -13.84
C GLY A 14 -14.48 2.17 -12.68
N SER A 15 -15.34 3.16 -12.79
CA SER A 15 -15.50 4.32 -11.91
C SER A 15 -16.07 4.00 -10.51
N GLY A 16 -15.38 3.15 -9.75
CA GLY A 16 -15.60 2.92 -8.32
C GLY A 16 -14.53 3.62 -7.48
N MET A 17 -14.82 3.89 -6.20
CA MET A 17 -13.77 4.33 -5.26
C MET A 17 -12.68 3.27 -5.20
N ARG A 18 -11.47 3.66 -5.60
CA ARG A 18 -10.30 2.80 -5.60
C ARG A 18 -9.20 3.38 -4.74
N TRP A 19 -8.46 2.47 -4.11
CA TRP A 19 -7.30 2.80 -3.32
C TRP A 19 -6.08 2.10 -3.89
N VAL A 20 -4.98 2.83 -4.05
CA VAL A 20 -3.68 2.25 -4.39
C VAL A 20 -2.78 2.28 -3.18
N MET A 21 -2.37 1.11 -2.75
CA MET A 21 -1.43 0.93 -1.66
C MET A 21 -0.03 0.72 -2.23
N PHE A 22 0.86 1.64 -1.89
CA PHE A 22 2.26 1.57 -2.23
C PHE A 22 3.08 0.95 -1.11
N PHE A 23 3.97 0.02 -1.47
CA PHE A 23 4.76 -0.75 -0.51
C PHE A 23 6.23 -0.83 -0.90
N ASP A 24 7.07 -1.05 0.10
CA ASP A 24 8.50 -1.34 -0.06
C ASP A 24 8.71 -2.86 -0.19
N GLY A 25 9.28 -3.29 -1.31
CA GLY A 25 9.53 -4.70 -1.62
C GLY A 25 10.60 -5.36 -0.76
N ASP A 26 11.51 -4.56 -0.19
CA ASP A 26 12.62 -5.07 0.64
C ASP A 26 12.21 -5.31 2.10
N CYS A 27 10.98 -4.96 2.47
CA CYS A 27 10.48 -5.04 3.84
C CYS A 27 9.56 -6.24 4.06
N ALA A 28 9.99 -7.20 4.90
CA ALA A 28 9.22 -8.40 5.22
C ALA A 28 7.84 -8.08 5.83
N PHE A 29 7.77 -7.04 6.67
CA PHE A 29 6.52 -6.55 7.24
C PHE A 29 5.56 -6.05 6.16
N CYS A 30 6.06 -5.27 5.20
CA CYS A 30 5.27 -4.78 4.06
C CYS A 30 4.74 -5.95 3.23
N SER A 31 5.60 -6.91 2.88
CA SER A 31 5.24 -8.09 2.09
C SER A 31 4.22 -9.00 2.79
N ARG A 32 4.26 -9.14 4.11
CA ARG A 32 3.23 -9.87 4.88
C ARG A 32 1.91 -9.12 4.91
N SER A 33 1.98 -7.80 5.08
CA SER A 33 0.79 -6.95 5.20
C SER A 33 0.02 -6.85 3.88
N ILE A 34 0.69 -6.70 2.74
CA ILE A 34 0.03 -6.69 1.42
C ILE A 34 -0.62 -8.03 1.08
N ARG A 35 -0.01 -9.15 1.49
CA ARG A 35 -0.59 -10.49 1.31
C ARG A 35 -1.84 -10.69 2.15
N LEU A 36 -1.81 -10.24 3.41
CA LEU A 36 -2.99 -10.24 4.25
C LEU A 36 -4.09 -9.36 3.63
N LEU A 37 -3.74 -8.16 3.21
CA LEU A 37 -4.67 -7.21 2.64
C LEU A 37 -5.31 -7.73 1.34
N ALA A 38 -4.53 -8.32 0.44
CA ALA A 38 -5.05 -8.94 -0.78
C ALA A 38 -6.03 -10.10 -0.52
N ARG A 39 -5.83 -10.84 0.58
CA ARG A 39 -6.75 -11.92 1.01
C ARG A 39 -8.03 -11.39 1.66
N LEU A 40 -7.94 -10.25 2.35
CA LEU A 40 -9.06 -9.65 3.07
C LEU A 40 -9.92 -8.77 2.16
N ASP A 41 -9.34 -8.19 1.11
CA ASP A 41 -10.03 -7.33 0.15
C ASP A 41 -10.96 -8.14 -0.78
N ARG A 42 -12.13 -8.49 -0.24
CA ARG A 42 -13.21 -9.17 -0.96
C ARG A 42 -13.98 -8.23 -1.89
N LEU A 43 -13.83 -6.92 -1.72
CA LEU A 43 -14.53 -5.90 -2.50
C LEU A 43 -13.74 -5.51 -3.77
N ASP A 44 -12.50 -5.97 -3.90
CA ASP A 44 -11.58 -5.67 -5.01
C ASP A 44 -11.38 -4.16 -5.24
N HIS A 45 -11.39 -3.39 -4.15
CA HIS A 45 -11.22 -1.94 -4.20
C HIS A 45 -9.75 -1.52 -4.09
N ILE A 46 -8.85 -2.43 -3.71
CA ILE A 46 -7.45 -2.10 -3.41
C ILE A 46 -6.53 -2.63 -4.51
N ARG A 47 -5.65 -1.75 -4.99
CA ARG A 47 -4.54 -2.06 -5.89
C ARG A 47 -3.22 -1.89 -5.15
N LEU A 48 -2.21 -2.64 -5.58
CA LEU A 48 -0.90 -2.70 -4.94
C LEU A 48 0.14 -2.19 -5.93
N SER A 49 1.07 -1.34 -5.51
CA SER A 49 2.15 -0.89 -6.38
C SER A 49 3.47 -0.76 -5.62
N PRO A 50 4.61 -1.16 -6.19
CA PRO A 50 5.89 -0.94 -5.54
C PRO A 50 6.22 0.56 -5.48
N LEU A 51 6.69 1.04 -4.34
CA LEU A 51 7.06 2.43 -4.12
C LEU A 51 8.29 2.86 -4.96
N GLN A 52 9.10 1.88 -5.38
CA GLN A 52 10.24 2.03 -6.31
C GLN A 52 9.83 1.87 -7.79
N GLY A 53 8.53 1.66 -8.07
CA GLY A 53 8.02 1.45 -9.43
C GLY A 53 7.77 2.75 -10.21
N THR A 54 7.57 2.60 -11.52
CA THR A 54 7.24 3.72 -12.43
C THR A 54 5.92 4.40 -12.07
N PHE A 55 4.91 3.63 -11.67
CA PHE A 55 3.60 4.17 -11.25
C PHE A 55 3.71 5.09 -10.02
N ALA A 56 4.54 4.73 -9.03
CA ALA A 56 4.81 5.58 -7.88
C ALA A 56 5.55 6.87 -8.27
N ALA A 57 6.46 6.80 -9.24
CA ALA A 57 7.15 7.98 -9.77
C ALA A 57 6.19 8.92 -10.52
N GLU A 58 5.30 8.39 -11.35
CA GLU A 58 4.27 9.16 -12.06
C GLU A 58 3.32 9.89 -11.10
N LYS A 59 2.95 9.26 -9.98
CA LYS A 59 2.12 9.88 -8.94
C LYS A 59 2.90 10.81 -8.00
N GLY A 60 4.21 11.02 -8.22
CA GLY A 60 5.05 11.87 -7.37
C GLY A 60 5.27 11.31 -5.96
N LEU A 61 5.08 10.00 -5.78
CA LEU A 61 5.19 9.30 -4.50
C LEU A 61 6.57 8.67 -4.27
N GLY A 62 7.45 8.70 -5.27
CA GLY A 62 8.82 8.19 -5.16
C GLY A 62 9.64 8.82 -4.02
N ARG A 63 9.32 10.06 -3.61
CA ARG A 63 9.95 10.70 -2.44
C ARG A 63 9.79 9.93 -1.14
N PHE A 64 8.67 9.21 -0.99
CA PHE A 64 8.39 8.41 0.20
C PHE A 64 9.24 7.12 0.27
N ALA A 65 9.87 6.71 -0.83
CA ALA A 65 10.83 5.61 -0.85
C ALA A 65 12.17 5.99 -0.19
N SER A 66 12.60 7.24 -0.35
CA SER A 66 13.89 7.73 0.18
C SER A 66 13.83 8.21 1.63
N GLU A 67 12.66 8.57 2.16
CA GLU A 67 12.53 9.11 3.52
C GLU A 67 12.74 8.10 4.65
N ALA A 68 13.23 6.88 4.37
CA ALA A 68 13.64 5.85 5.34
C ALA A 68 12.60 5.43 6.39
N ASP A 69 11.40 5.99 6.38
CA ASP A 69 10.31 5.62 7.28
C ASP A 69 9.58 4.35 6.80
N GLY A 70 9.92 3.83 5.61
CA GLY A 70 9.28 2.71 4.88
C GLY A 70 7.79 2.57 5.19
N SER A 71 7.14 3.71 5.18
CA SER A 71 5.73 3.85 5.44
C SER A 71 4.99 3.29 4.24
N MET A 72 4.02 2.42 4.51
CA MET A 72 2.99 2.14 3.53
C MET A 72 2.31 3.46 3.17
N VAL A 73 2.26 3.76 1.88
CA VAL A 73 1.61 4.98 1.37
C VAL A 73 0.33 4.54 0.69
N VAL A 74 -0.76 5.23 0.98
CA VAL A 74 -2.07 4.94 0.40
C VAL A 74 -2.53 6.15 -0.38
N LEU A 75 -2.83 5.96 -1.66
CA LEU A 75 -3.50 6.92 -2.51
C LEU A 75 -4.96 6.54 -2.62
N ARG A 76 -5.85 7.49 -2.33
CA ARG A 76 -7.27 7.36 -2.66
C ARG A 76 -7.50 8.02 -4.02
N GLU A 77 -7.86 7.24 -5.03
CA GLU A 77 -7.99 7.74 -6.41
C GLU A 77 -9.16 8.71 -6.58
N SER A 78 -10.20 8.61 -5.75
CA SER A 78 -11.41 9.43 -5.89
C SER A 78 -11.15 10.93 -5.69
N ASP A 79 -10.19 11.30 -4.84
CA ASP A 79 -9.87 12.68 -4.50
C ASP A 79 -8.36 13.00 -4.53
N GLY A 80 -7.53 12.01 -4.89
CA GLY A 80 -6.07 12.16 -4.91
C GLY A 80 -5.43 12.27 -3.53
N ALA A 81 -6.17 11.99 -2.45
CA ALA A 81 -5.65 12.11 -1.09
C ALA A 81 -4.58 11.04 -0.81
N VAL A 82 -3.45 11.48 -0.23
CA VAL A 82 -2.33 10.62 0.13
C VAL A 82 -2.28 10.47 1.64
N PHE A 83 -2.33 9.21 2.10
CA PHE A 83 -2.29 8.85 3.51
C PHE A 83 -1.03 8.05 3.80
N THR A 84 -0.35 8.41 4.89
CA THR A 84 0.87 7.75 5.35
C THR A 84 0.72 7.29 6.80
N HIS A 85 1.65 6.45 7.24
CA HIS A 85 1.72 5.94 8.61
C HIS A 85 0.38 5.34 9.09
N SER A 86 -0.04 5.71 10.29
CA SER A 86 -1.28 5.24 10.89
C SER A 86 -2.52 5.66 10.12
N SER A 87 -2.46 6.79 9.39
CA SER A 87 -3.58 7.26 8.56
C SER A 87 -3.80 6.35 7.36
N GLY A 88 -2.72 5.84 6.75
CA GLY A 88 -2.79 4.87 5.66
C GLY A 88 -3.42 3.56 6.10
N VAL A 89 -3.03 3.03 7.26
CA VAL A 89 -3.61 1.80 7.82
C VAL A 89 -5.12 1.92 8.05
N LEU A 90 -5.56 3.06 8.57
CA LEU A 90 -6.97 3.33 8.81
C LEU A 90 -7.77 3.48 7.53
N GLU A 91 -7.18 4.12 6.52
CA GLU A 91 -7.81 4.24 5.22
C GLU A 91 -7.95 2.88 4.53
N MET A 92 -6.95 1.99 4.66
CA MET A 92 -7.08 0.60 4.21
C MET A 92 -8.16 -0.17 4.96
N ALA A 93 -8.27 0.01 6.28
CA ALA A 93 -9.34 -0.61 7.06
C ALA A 93 -10.73 -0.16 6.58
N ARG A 94 -10.88 1.09 6.14
CA ARG A 94 -12.11 1.60 5.52
C ARG A 94 -12.35 0.98 4.14
N ALA A 95 -11.31 0.91 3.31
CA ALA A 95 -11.40 0.32 1.97
C ALA A 95 -11.82 -1.16 2.03
N LEU A 96 -11.38 -1.90 3.05
CA LEU A 96 -11.76 -3.30 3.31
C LEU A 96 -13.23 -3.51 3.70
N GLY A 97 -13.96 -2.46 4.10
CA GLY A 97 -15.37 -2.55 4.49
C GLY A 97 -15.61 -3.33 5.80
N PHE A 98 -16.87 -3.67 6.10
CA PHE A 98 -17.23 -4.44 7.30
C PHE A 98 -16.73 -5.90 7.20
N PRO A 99 -16.16 -6.49 8.27
CA PRO A 99 -16.00 -5.98 9.64
C PRO A 99 -14.70 -5.21 9.91
N TRP A 100 -13.79 -5.11 8.93
CA TRP A 100 -12.49 -4.44 9.09
C TRP A 100 -12.60 -2.94 9.36
N ALA A 101 -13.64 -2.31 8.81
CA ALA A 101 -14.02 -0.94 9.13
C ALA A 101 -14.28 -0.75 10.65
N LEU A 102 -14.66 -1.80 11.39
CA LEU A 102 -14.84 -1.73 12.84
C LEU A 102 -13.49 -1.61 13.57
N PHE A 103 -12.40 -2.17 13.04
CA PHE A 103 -11.05 -1.94 13.57
C PHE A 103 -10.59 -0.49 13.35
N SER A 104 -11.21 0.26 12.43
CA SER A 104 -10.97 1.70 12.34
C SER A 104 -11.42 2.45 13.60
N ILE A 105 -12.20 1.83 14.51
CA ILE A 105 -12.52 2.42 15.82
C ILE A 105 -11.28 2.63 16.69
N PHE A 106 -10.18 1.91 16.45
CA PHE A 106 -8.88 2.22 17.06
C PHE A 106 -8.33 3.61 16.64
N VAL A 107 -9.01 4.33 15.73
CA VAL A 107 -8.87 5.78 15.54
C VAL A 107 -9.03 6.57 16.84
N LEU A 108 -9.85 6.07 17.78
CA LEU A 108 -10.08 6.72 19.07
C LEU A 108 -8.80 6.87 19.89
N VAL A 109 -7.76 6.08 19.59
CA VAL A 109 -6.43 6.28 20.16
C VAL A 109 -5.85 7.59 19.63
N PRO A 110 -5.44 8.53 20.51
CA PRO A 110 -4.94 9.84 20.10
C PRO A 110 -3.85 9.72 19.04
N LYS A 111 -3.94 10.53 17.98
CA LYS A 111 -2.96 10.60 16.88
C LYS A 111 -1.49 10.57 17.35
N PRO A 112 -1.05 11.32 18.38
CA PRO A 112 0.35 11.27 18.82
C PRO A 112 0.76 9.91 19.43
N LEU A 113 -0.14 9.23 20.13
CA LEU A 113 0.09 7.87 20.66
C LEU A 113 0.17 6.86 19.52
N ARG A 114 -0.79 6.91 18.59
CA ARG A 114 -0.84 5.98 17.46
C ARG A 114 0.34 6.18 16.50
N ASP A 115 0.70 7.42 16.19
CA ASP A 115 1.88 7.74 15.37
C ASP A 115 3.18 7.42 16.10
N GLY A 116 3.23 7.58 17.43
CA GLY A 116 4.38 7.18 18.25
C GLY A 116 4.62 5.67 18.21
N VAL A 117 3.56 4.88 18.43
CA VAL A 117 3.61 3.41 18.30
C VAL A 117 3.95 3.01 16.87
N TYR A 118 3.34 3.63 15.86
CA TYR A 118 3.66 3.36 14.45
C TYR A 118 5.13 3.63 14.15
N LYS A 119 5.67 4.79 14.55
CA LYS A 119 7.08 5.15 14.36
C LYS A 119 8.02 4.22 15.12
N TRP A 120 7.61 3.68 16.27
CA TRP A 120 8.40 2.71 17.02
C TRP A 120 8.41 1.34 16.34
N ILE A 121 7.26 0.87 15.85
CA ILE A 121 7.16 -0.35 15.03
C ILE A 121 7.96 -0.18 13.73
N ALA A 122 7.82 0.93 13.02
CA ALA A 122 8.55 1.21 11.77
C ALA A 122 10.06 1.20 11.98
N ARG A 123 10.56 1.77 13.08
CA ARG A 123 11.99 1.74 13.45
C ARG A 123 12.49 0.34 13.83
N ASN A 124 11.65 -0.46 14.49
CA ASN A 124 12.02 -1.81 14.90
C ASN A 124 11.70 -2.89 13.84
N ARG A 125 11.03 -2.55 12.73
CA ARG A 125 10.48 -3.54 11.79
C ARG A 125 11.54 -4.45 11.16
N TYR A 126 12.70 -3.91 10.78
CA TYR A 126 13.78 -4.72 10.23
C TYR A 126 14.45 -5.57 11.31
N ARG A 127 14.42 -5.12 12.56
CA ARG A 127 14.98 -5.84 13.71
C ARG A 127 14.06 -6.98 14.18
N TRP A 128 12.75 -6.84 14.01
CA TRP A 128 11.75 -7.80 14.46
C TRP A 128 11.29 -8.76 13.37
N PHE A 129 11.18 -8.27 12.14
CA PHE A 129 10.66 -9.03 11.00
C PHE A 129 11.71 -9.29 9.93
N GLY A 130 12.92 -8.72 10.05
CA GLY A 130 13.96 -8.85 9.05
C GLY A 130 13.72 -8.01 7.80
N LYS A 131 14.62 -8.15 6.82
CA LYS A 131 14.33 -7.80 5.43
C LYS A 131 13.52 -8.93 4.80
N ALA A 132 12.71 -8.63 3.79
CA ALA A 132 11.99 -9.68 3.07
C ALA A 132 13.02 -10.63 2.46
N ASP A 133 12.82 -11.95 2.62
CA ASP A 133 13.58 -12.92 1.83
C ASP A 133 13.33 -12.63 0.35
N VAL A 134 14.40 -12.33 -0.36
CA VAL A 134 14.43 -11.84 -1.76
C VAL A 134 13.73 -12.81 -2.74
N CYS A 135 13.44 -14.04 -2.31
CA CYS A 135 12.82 -15.11 -3.10
C CYS A 135 11.37 -15.46 -2.70
N GLN A 136 10.65 -14.63 -1.94
CA GLN A 136 9.22 -14.88 -1.72
C GLN A 136 8.39 -14.41 -2.92
N LEU A 137 8.04 -15.35 -3.79
CA LEU A 137 7.11 -15.13 -4.89
C LEU A 137 5.79 -14.54 -4.34
N PRO A 138 5.30 -13.42 -4.92
CA PRO A 138 4.02 -12.85 -4.53
C PRO A 138 2.90 -13.87 -4.77
N THR A 139 1.94 -13.94 -3.85
CA THR A 139 0.77 -14.81 -4.01
C THR A 139 -0.08 -14.37 -5.21
N GLU A 140 -0.82 -15.27 -5.84
CA GLU A 140 -1.68 -14.94 -7.00
C GLU A 140 -2.64 -13.77 -6.71
N ASP A 141 -3.17 -13.69 -5.48
CA ASP A 141 -4.02 -12.57 -5.03
C ASP A 141 -3.33 -11.21 -5.08
N VAL A 142 -2.03 -11.18 -4.80
CA VAL A 142 -1.20 -9.96 -4.85
C VAL A 142 -0.94 -9.64 -6.31
N VAL A 143 -0.53 -10.62 -7.11
CA VAL A 143 -0.22 -10.43 -8.54
C VAL A 143 -1.41 -9.87 -9.30
N ARG A 144 -2.63 -10.36 -9.04
CA ARG A 144 -3.86 -9.86 -9.67
C ARG A 144 -4.13 -8.37 -9.39
N ARG A 145 -3.62 -7.85 -8.27
CA ARG A 145 -3.86 -6.48 -7.80
C ARG A 145 -2.68 -5.55 -8.06
N LEU A 146 -1.57 -6.04 -8.63
CA LEU A 146 -0.41 -5.22 -8.94
C LEU A 146 -0.71 -4.26 -10.10
N VAL A 147 -0.33 -2.99 -9.92
CA VAL A 147 -0.41 -1.91 -10.92
C VAL A 147 0.90 -1.16 -11.04
#